data_AF-A0A959L1G5-F1
#
_entry.id   AF-A0A959L1G5-F1
#
_cell.length_a   1.000
_cell.length_b   1.000
_cell.length_c   1.000
_cell.angle_alpha   90.00
_cell.angle_beta   90.00
_cell.angle_gamma   90.00
#
_symmetry.space_group_name_H-M   'P 1'
#
loop_
_entity.id
_entity.type
_entity.pdbx_description
1 polymer ?
#
loop_
_entity_poly.entity_id
_entity_poly.type
_entity_poly.pdbx_seq_one_letter_code
_entity_poly.pdbx_strand_id
1 'polypeptide(L)'
;IFFCRRGESLRSLIEGADRHGYNAINFDEFVFLPEENQSYEGANYVQEMSRYYFFEPHGNRLNRAFRRLENLENISSAGHRLKGDHLKIDPLNHNLRHYIVMSEEHARRKYLNRHYDLEDLRKGWHGNRLDFTLDNLKMPANSVFLRMITPNSNMHHLDRSQPAKLHYWAWQTALI
;
A
#
# COMPACT_ATOMS: atom_id res chain seq x y z
N ILE A 1 -3.14 7.00 4.17
CA ILE A 1 -3.91 8.22 3.84
C ILE A 1 -4.28 8.15 2.37
N PHE A 2 -5.57 8.26 2.05
CA PHE A 2 -6.10 8.16 0.68
C PHE A 2 -6.05 9.54 0.00
N PHE A 3 -5.70 9.58 -1.28
CA PHE A 3 -5.68 10.79 -2.09
C PHE A 3 -6.26 10.52 -3.47
N CYS A 4 -7.07 11.46 -3.96
CA CYS A 4 -7.45 11.47 -5.37
C CYS A 4 -6.22 11.80 -6.23
N ARG A 5 -6.15 11.22 -7.44
CA ARG A 5 -5.19 11.62 -8.49
C ARG A 5 -5.35 13.09 -8.91
N ARG A 6 -6.50 13.73 -8.64
CA ARG A 6 -6.86 15.10 -9.04
C ARG A 6 -7.01 16.08 -7.87
N GLY A 7 -6.61 15.71 -6.65
CA GLY A 7 -6.78 16.59 -5.48
C GLY A 7 -8.20 16.64 -4.89
N GLU A 8 -9.12 15.83 -5.39
CA GLU A 8 -10.48 15.71 -4.85
C GLU A 8 -10.50 14.98 -3.49
N SER A 9 -11.53 15.25 -2.69
CA SER A 9 -11.76 14.57 -1.42
C SER A 9 -12.22 13.12 -1.61
N LEU A 10 -11.98 12.26 -0.62
CA LEU A 10 -12.47 10.86 -0.65
C LEU A 10 -13.99 10.78 -0.81
N ARG A 11 -14.73 11.73 -0.21
CA ARG A 11 -16.19 11.83 -0.39
C ARG A 11 -16.55 12.06 -1.86
N SER A 12 -15.92 13.04 -2.50
CA SER A 12 -16.18 13.36 -3.92
C SER A 12 -15.89 12.17 -4.83
N LEU A 13 -14.85 11.39 -4.53
CA LEU A 13 -14.54 10.15 -5.25
C LEU A 13 -15.67 9.13 -5.13
N ILE A 14 -16.13 8.87 -3.90
CA ILE A 14 -17.20 7.90 -3.63
C ILE A 14 -18.50 8.31 -4.32
N GLU A 15 -18.88 9.59 -4.20
CA GLU A 15 -20.07 10.13 -4.86
C GLU A 15 -19.94 10.11 -6.40
N GLY A 16 -18.74 10.33 -6.93
CA GLY A 16 -18.45 10.22 -8.35
C GLY A 16 -18.59 8.79 -8.87
N ALA A 17 -18.00 7.82 -8.18
CA ALA A 17 -18.13 6.40 -8.51
C ALA A 17 -19.60 5.95 -8.48
N ASP A 18 -20.34 6.37 -7.44
CA ASP A 18 -21.77 6.07 -7.29
C ASP A 18 -22.61 6.63 -8.43
N ARG A 19 -22.42 7.91 -8.79
CA ARG A 19 -23.14 8.53 -9.93
C ARG A 19 -22.90 7.81 -11.25
N HIS A 20 -21.75 7.18 -11.43
CA HIS A 20 -21.44 6.40 -12.63
C HIS A 20 -21.82 4.91 -12.50
N GLY A 21 -22.50 4.53 -11.42
CA GLY A 21 -23.02 3.17 -11.22
C GLY A 21 -22.01 2.16 -10.69
N TYR A 22 -20.86 2.60 -10.19
CA TYR A 22 -19.87 1.76 -9.53
C TYR A 22 -20.17 1.64 -8.03
N ASN A 23 -19.89 0.48 -7.46
CA ASN A 23 -20.12 0.20 -6.03
C ASN A 23 -18.84 -0.15 -5.27
N ALA A 24 -17.69 -0.10 -5.92
CA ALA A 24 -16.37 -0.31 -5.33
C ALA A 24 -15.31 0.55 -6.01
N ILE A 25 -14.27 0.91 -5.25
CA ILE A 25 -13.14 1.71 -5.70
C ILE A 25 -11.86 0.98 -5.32
N ASN A 26 -10.97 0.80 -6.30
CA ASN A 26 -9.63 0.27 -6.11
C ASN A 26 -8.61 1.40 -5.91
N PHE A 27 -7.58 1.11 -5.10
CA PHE A 27 -6.47 2.04 -4.85
C PHE A 27 -5.13 1.46 -5.30
N ASP A 28 -4.34 2.30 -5.95
CA ASP A 28 -2.92 2.10 -6.21
C ASP A 28 -2.14 2.33 -4.89
N GLU A 29 -1.36 1.35 -4.46
CA GLU A 29 -0.58 1.44 -3.22
C GLU A 29 0.78 2.10 -3.47
N PHE A 30 0.99 3.24 -2.83
CA PHE A 30 2.30 3.88 -2.77
C PHE A 30 2.84 3.71 -1.37
N VAL A 31 3.86 2.85 -1.24
CA VAL A 31 4.45 2.54 0.05
C VAL A 31 5.57 3.54 0.32
N PHE A 32 5.38 4.34 1.35
CA PHE A 32 6.36 5.33 1.81
C PHE A 32 7.31 4.69 2.81
N LEU A 33 8.60 5.01 2.66
CA LEU A 33 9.68 4.49 3.49
C LEU A 33 10.53 5.64 4.04
N PRO A 34 10.99 5.55 5.30
CA PRO A 34 12.01 6.44 5.82
C PRO A 34 13.33 6.21 5.11
N GLU A 35 14.18 7.23 5.05
CA GLU A 35 15.59 7.14 4.70
C GLU A 35 16.38 6.35 5.75
N GLU A 36 17.58 5.90 5.38
CA GLU A 36 18.49 5.25 6.31
C GLU A 36 18.78 6.17 7.51
N ASN A 37 18.73 5.60 8.72
CA ASN A 37 18.97 6.30 9.98
C ASN A 37 18.04 7.49 10.27
N GLN A 38 16.92 7.64 9.54
CA GLN A 38 15.90 8.64 9.83
C GLN A 38 14.72 8.03 10.59
N SER A 39 14.13 8.83 11.48
CA SER A 39 12.90 8.49 12.19
C SER A 39 11.86 9.58 12.04
N TYR A 40 10.67 9.19 11.63
CA TYR A 40 9.51 10.06 11.48
C TYR A 40 8.46 9.85 12.59
N GLU A 41 8.82 9.17 13.67
CA GLU A 41 7.93 9.03 14.84
C GLU A 41 7.72 10.40 15.50
N GLY A 42 6.46 10.81 15.65
CA GLY A 42 6.12 12.15 16.17
C GLY A 42 6.27 13.30 15.17
N ALA A 43 6.79 13.05 13.97
CA ALA A 43 6.93 14.04 12.90
C ALA A 43 5.67 14.15 12.04
N ASN A 44 5.59 15.18 11.18
CA ASN A 44 4.57 15.25 10.14
C ASN A 44 4.98 14.40 8.93
N TYR A 45 5.03 13.09 9.14
CA TYR A 45 5.48 12.11 8.14
C TYR A 45 4.73 12.20 6.80
N VAL A 46 3.53 12.78 6.79
CA VAL A 46 2.75 12.99 5.56
C VAL A 46 3.41 14.02 4.64
N GLN A 47 3.97 15.08 5.22
CA GLN A 47 4.68 16.13 4.52
C GLN A 47 6.16 15.82 4.36
N GLU A 48 6.76 15.18 5.36
CA GLU A 48 8.21 15.05 5.45
C GLU A 48 8.75 13.75 4.82
N MET A 49 8.00 12.63 4.87
CA MET A 49 8.43 11.38 4.24
C MET A 49 8.12 11.41 2.74
N SER A 50 9.15 11.67 1.95
CA SER A 50 9.05 11.91 0.50
C SER A 50 9.42 10.72 -0.37
N ARG A 51 10.09 9.71 0.22
CA ARG A 51 10.53 8.50 -0.47
C ARG A 51 9.46 7.42 -0.50
N TYR A 52 9.21 6.86 -1.68
CA TYR A 52 8.20 5.82 -1.87
C TYR A 52 8.52 4.87 -3.01
N TYR A 53 7.74 3.81 -3.13
CA TYR A 53 7.67 2.97 -4.33
C TYR A 53 6.21 2.63 -4.65
N PHE A 54 5.90 2.41 -5.93
CA PHE A 54 4.59 1.90 -6.35
C PHE A 54 4.55 0.39 -6.16
N PHE A 55 3.67 -0.09 -5.27
CA PHE A 55 3.54 -1.50 -4.94
C PHE A 55 2.32 -2.10 -5.64
N GLU A 56 2.57 -2.99 -6.59
CA GLU A 56 1.53 -3.63 -7.38
C GLU A 56 1.91 -5.09 -7.67
N PRO A 57 1.79 -6.01 -6.69
CA PRO A 57 2.06 -7.44 -6.92
C PRO A 57 1.15 -8.03 -8.02
N HIS A 58 -0.06 -7.51 -8.16
CA HIS A 58 -0.98 -7.74 -9.27
C HIS A 58 -1.96 -6.56 -9.37
N GLY A 59 -2.57 -6.36 -10.53
CA GLY A 59 -3.57 -5.31 -10.73
C GLY A 59 -4.84 -5.55 -9.90
N ASN A 60 -5.58 -4.47 -9.59
CA ASN A 60 -6.81 -4.49 -8.79
C ASN A 60 -6.66 -5.25 -7.45
N ARG A 61 -5.95 -4.63 -6.51
CA ARG A 61 -5.56 -5.26 -5.25
C ARG A 61 -6.20 -4.64 -4.01
N LEU A 62 -6.56 -3.37 -4.01
CA LEU A 62 -6.97 -2.65 -2.80
C LEU A 62 -8.35 -2.03 -2.96
N ASN A 63 -9.39 -2.86 -2.87
CA ASN A 63 -10.78 -2.42 -2.91
C ASN A 63 -11.20 -1.88 -1.54
N ARG A 64 -10.71 -0.68 -1.19
CA ARG A 64 -10.81 -0.11 0.17
C ARG A 64 -12.07 0.70 0.43
N ALA A 65 -12.80 1.10 -0.60
CA ALA A 65 -14.08 1.77 -0.47
C ALA A 65 -15.12 1.03 -1.31
N PHE A 66 -16.20 0.57 -0.69
CA PHE A 66 -17.26 -0.17 -1.34
C PHE A 66 -18.58 -0.07 -0.59
N ARG A 67 -19.68 -0.28 -1.30
CA ARG A 67 -21.03 -0.25 -0.72
C ARG A 67 -21.25 -1.48 0.17
N ARG A 68 -21.61 -1.24 1.43
CA ARG A 68 -21.78 -2.30 2.44
C ARG A 68 -22.97 -3.25 2.17
N LEU A 69 -24.01 -2.77 1.49
CA LEU A 69 -25.28 -3.50 1.34
C LEU A 69 -25.30 -4.52 0.19
N GLU A 70 -24.19 -4.68 -0.54
CA GLU A 70 -24.12 -5.49 -1.77
C GLU A 70 -23.61 -6.93 -1.53
N ASN A 71 -23.59 -7.41 -0.27
CA ASN A 71 -23.05 -8.72 0.13
C ASN A 71 -21.67 -9.05 -0.45
N LEU A 72 -20.85 -8.03 -0.71
CA LEU A 72 -19.50 -8.19 -1.23
C LEU A 72 -18.57 -8.71 -0.12
N GLU A 73 -17.78 -9.72 -0.44
CA GLU A 73 -16.82 -10.31 0.51
C GLU A 73 -15.39 -9.99 0.08
N ASN A 74 -14.52 -9.71 1.05
CA ASN A 74 -13.09 -9.57 0.85
C ASN A 74 -12.27 -10.43 1.83
N ILE A 75 -12.92 -11.29 2.61
CA ILE A 75 -12.26 -12.08 3.64
C ILE A 75 -11.34 -13.09 2.96
N SER A 76 -11.79 -13.71 1.87
CA SER A 76 -10.98 -14.68 1.12
C SER A 76 -9.65 -14.10 0.60
N SER A 77 -9.48 -12.78 0.59
CA SER A 77 -8.28 -12.10 0.08
C SER A 77 -7.51 -11.35 1.18
N ALA A 78 -7.76 -11.67 2.44
CA ALA A 78 -7.24 -10.93 3.60
C ALA A 78 -7.60 -9.43 3.55
N GLY A 79 -8.81 -9.13 3.07
CA GLY A 79 -9.35 -7.77 2.99
C GLY A 79 -8.90 -6.95 1.79
N HIS A 80 -8.17 -7.53 0.82
CA HIS A 80 -7.57 -6.81 -0.31
C HIS A 80 -8.56 -6.61 -1.47
N ARG A 81 -9.09 -7.72 -1.99
CA ARG A 81 -9.97 -7.79 -3.16
C ARG A 81 -11.38 -8.18 -2.78
N LEU A 82 -12.36 -7.45 -3.31
CA LEU A 82 -13.77 -7.81 -3.22
C LEU A 82 -14.14 -8.85 -4.26
N LYS A 83 -15.14 -9.68 -3.94
CA LYS A 83 -15.82 -10.61 -4.84
C LYS A 83 -17.33 -10.58 -4.57
N GLY A 84 -18.11 -10.89 -5.59
CA GLY A 84 -19.58 -10.97 -5.54
C GLY A 84 -20.22 -10.66 -6.89
N ASP A 85 -21.46 -11.10 -7.10
CA ASP A 85 -22.13 -11.08 -8.40
C ASP A 85 -22.45 -9.68 -8.93
N HIS A 86 -22.56 -8.69 -8.03
CA HIS A 86 -22.90 -7.31 -8.38
C HIS A 86 -21.70 -6.37 -8.29
N LEU A 87 -20.48 -6.89 -8.19
CA LEU A 87 -19.28 -6.07 -8.07
C LEU A 87 -19.04 -5.24 -9.34
N LYS A 88 -19.07 -3.91 -9.18
CA LYS A 88 -18.77 -2.91 -10.22
C LYS A 88 -17.70 -1.97 -9.70
N ILE A 89 -16.46 -2.26 -10.06
CA ILE A 89 -15.30 -1.46 -9.66
C ILE A 89 -15.18 -0.27 -10.61
N ASP A 90 -15.01 0.93 -10.05
CA ASP A 90 -14.65 2.13 -10.82
C ASP A 90 -13.37 1.86 -11.63
N PRO A 91 -13.37 2.07 -12.96
CA PRO A 91 -12.19 1.86 -13.79
C PRO A 91 -11.02 2.78 -13.43
N LEU A 92 -11.25 3.86 -12.68
CA LEU A 92 -10.21 4.76 -12.22
C LEU A 92 -9.67 4.34 -10.85
N ASN A 93 -8.38 3.99 -10.81
CA ASN A 93 -7.66 3.79 -9.55
C ASN A 93 -7.28 5.13 -8.89
N HIS A 94 -7.36 5.18 -7.56
CA HIS A 94 -6.93 6.32 -6.75
C HIS A 94 -5.69 6.00 -5.90
N ASN A 95 -5.05 7.00 -5.30
CA ASN A 95 -3.79 6.78 -4.60
C ASN A 95 -4.04 6.46 -3.13
N LEU A 96 -3.39 5.42 -2.61
CA LEU A 96 -3.23 5.18 -1.18
C LEU A 96 -1.76 5.38 -0.81
N ARG A 97 -1.47 6.41 0.01
CA ARG A 97 -0.16 6.53 0.68
C ARG A 97 -0.15 5.63 1.90
N HIS A 98 0.67 4.59 1.86
CA HIS A 98 0.86 3.63 2.94
C HIS A 98 2.23 3.83 3.59
N TYR A 99 2.25 4.42 4.78
CA TYR A 99 3.44 4.54 5.61
C TYR A 99 3.58 3.28 6.43
N ILE A 100 4.25 2.29 5.83
CA ILE A 100 4.26 0.94 6.38
C ILE A 100 5.10 0.85 7.66
N VAL A 101 6.06 1.76 7.83
CA VAL A 101 6.98 1.94 8.97
C VAL A 101 7.42 3.41 9.04
N MET A 102 7.97 3.85 10.18
CA MET A 102 8.40 5.25 10.41
C MET A 102 9.91 5.40 10.55
N SER A 103 10.62 4.31 10.79
CA SER A 103 12.08 4.23 10.88
C SER A 103 12.50 2.77 10.68
N GLU A 104 13.80 2.52 10.49
CA GLU A 104 14.33 1.15 10.51
C GLU A 104 14.09 0.47 11.87
N GLU A 105 14.29 1.19 12.97
CA GLU A 105 14.03 0.68 14.31
C GLU A 105 12.55 0.32 14.50
N HIS A 106 11.62 1.16 14.02
CA HIS A 106 10.19 0.86 14.04
C HIS A 106 9.90 -0.39 13.20
N ALA A 107 10.51 -0.56 12.03
CA ALA A 107 10.36 -1.77 11.22
C ALA A 107 10.78 -3.02 12.02
N ARG A 108 11.94 -2.97 12.68
CA ARG A 108 12.46 -4.06 13.53
C ARG A 108 11.50 -4.39 14.67
N ARG A 109 11.07 -3.39 15.45
CA ARG A 109 10.10 -3.57 16.56
C ARG A 109 8.77 -4.15 16.07
N LYS A 110 8.31 -3.72 14.90
CA LYS A 110 7.01 -4.11 14.34
C LYS A 110 7.02 -5.54 13.78
N TYR A 111 8.12 -5.98 13.19
CA TYR A 111 8.15 -7.17 12.36
C TYR A 111 8.97 -8.35 12.91
N LEU A 112 10.10 -8.13 13.60
CA LEU A 112 10.99 -9.24 14.00
C LEU A 112 10.33 -10.23 14.96
N ASN A 113 9.47 -9.75 15.86
CA ASN A 113 8.80 -10.58 16.87
C ASN A 113 7.31 -10.78 16.54
N ARG A 114 6.93 -10.61 15.27
CA ARG A 114 5.54 -10.71 14.85
C ARG A 114 5.18 -12.18 14.65
N HIS A 115 4.27 -12.67 15.47
CA HIS A 115 3.65 -13.98 15.29
C HIS A 115 2.23 -13.82 14.73
N TYR A 116 1.84 -14.75 13.86
CA TYR A 116 0.49 -14.81 13.30
C TYR A 116 -0.19 -16.10 13.75
N ASP A 117 -1.52 -16.06 13.82
CA ASP A 117 -2.33 -17.23 14.13
C ASP A 117 -2.15 -18.30 13.06
N LEU A 118 -2.06 -19.57 13.47
CA LEU A 118 -1.89 -20.70 12.55
C LEU A 118 -3.06 -20.84 11.57
N GLU A 119 -4.29 -20.50 11.98
CA GLU A 119 -5.43 -20.48 11.06
C GLU A 119 -5.28 -19.45 9.96
N ASP A 120 -4.78 -18.25 10.28
CA ASP A 120 -4.56 -17.21 9.29
C ASP A 120 -3.47 -17.62 8.30
N LEU A 121 -2.40 -18.26 8.79
CA LEU A 121 -1.36 -18.83 7.93
C LEU A 121 -1.89 -19.94 7.02
N ARG A 122 -2.76 -20.82 7.53
CA ARG A 122 -3.42 -21.86 6.71
C ARG A 122 -4.31 -21.28 5.63
N LYS A 123 -4.90 -20.10 5.86
CA LYS A 123 -5.65 -19.33 4.84
C LYS A 123 -4.73 -18.62 3.84
N GLY A 124 -3.41 -18.77 3.96
CA GLY A 124 -2.41 -18.11 3.12
C GLY A 124 -2.22 -16.63 3.45
N TRP A 125 -2.73 -16.16 4.60
CA TRP A 125 -2.56 -14.77 5.00
C TRP A 125 -1.15 -14.54 5.53
N HIS A 126 -0.70 -13.28 5.45
CA HIS A 126 0.60 -12.84 5.98
C HIS A 126 1.85 -13.48 5.36
N GLY A 127 1.73 -14.26 4.28
CA GLY A 127 2.86 -15.00 3.70
C GLY A 127 4.09 -14.14 3.37
N ASN A 128 3.90 -12.87 2.98
CA ASN A 128 5.01 -11.94 2.71
C ASN A 128 5.60 -11.27 3.97
N ARG A 129 5.33 -11.82 5.16
CA ARG A 129 5.69 -11.26 6.47
C ARG A 129 6.14 -12.32 7.49
N LEU A 130 6.67 -13.45 7.04
CA LEU A 130 7.04 -14.56 7.94
C LEU A 130 8.54 -14.59 8.26
N ASP A 131 9.40 -14.30 7.28
CA ASP A 131 10.85 -14.53 7.40
C ASP A 131 11.63 -13.21 7.55
N PHE A 132 11.34 -12.44 8.60
CA PHE A 132 12.06 -11.19 8.85
C PHE A 132 13.40 -11.43 9.54
N THR A 133 14.43 -10.74 9.04
CA THR A 133 15.76 -10.70 9.64
C THR A 133 16.18 -9.25 9.86
N LEU A 134 17.19 -9.03 10.71
CA LEU A 134 17.76 -7.70 10.87
C LEU A 134 18.29 -7.15 9.54
N ASP A 135 18.84 -8.01 8.69
CA ASP A 135 19.42 -7.61 7.41
C ASP A 135 18.34 -7.25 6.39
N ASN A 136 17.28 -8.04 6.25
CA ASN A 136 16.25 -7.76 5.25
C ASN A 136 15.34 -6.59 5.62
N LEU A 137 15.29 -6.21 6.90
CA LEU A 137 14.56 -5.03 7.37
C LEU A 137 15.35 -3.71 7.21
N LYS A 138 16.63 -3.76 6.81
CA LYS A 138 17.42 -2.55 6.53
C LYS A 138 16.73 -1.68 5.49
N MET A 139 16.68 -0.36 5.75
CA MET A 139 16.12 0.56 4.78
C MET A 139 17.00 0.56 3.52
N PRO A 140 16.45 0.37 2.32
CA PRO A 140 17.26 0.39 1.12
C PRO A 140 17.77 1.81 0.87
N ALA A 141 19.08 2.01 0.74
CA ALA A 141 19.65 3.27 0.26
C ALA A 141 19.13 3.59 -1.16
N ASN A 142 19.20 2.60 -2.06
CA ASN A 142 18.86 2.73 -3.48
C ASN A 142 18.11 1.49 -3.97
N SER A 143 17.26 1.68 -4.99
CA SER A 143 16.59 0.61 -5.72
C SER A 143 15.93 1.19 -6.98
N VAL A 144 15.84 0.39 -8.04
CA VAL A 144 15.11 0.76 -9.27
C VAL A 144 13.63 1.04 -9.02
N PHE A 145 13.07 0.57 -7.91
CA PHE A 145 11.67 0.82 -7.54
C PHE A 145 11.46 2.12 -6.76
N LEU A 146 12.52 2.67 -6.14
CA LEU A 146 12.38 3.86 -5.30
C LEU A 146 12.19 5.11 -6.16
N ARG A 147 11.34 6.00 -5.65
CA ARG A 147 11.02 7.31 -6.20
C ARG A 147 11.04 8.32 -5.06
N MET A 148 11.28 9.58 -5.42
CA MET A 148 11.24 10.72 -4.51
C MET A 148 10.16 11.69 -4.97
N ILE A 149 9.35 12.19 -4.05
CA ILE A 149 8.54 13.39 -4.30
C ILE A 149 9.52 14.57 -4.33
N THR A 150 9.59 15.29 -5.45
CA THR A 150 10.34 16.56 -5.48
C THR A 150 9.49 17.67 -4.88
N PRO A 151 10.08 18.75 -4.33
CA PRO A 151 9.32 19.87 -3.74
C PRO A 151 8.29 20.51 -4.69
N ASN A 152 8.51 20.41 -6.00
CA ASN A 152 7.60 20.92 -7.04
C ASN A 152 6.65 19.84 -7.60
N SER A 153 6.73 18.60 -7.11
CA SER A 153 5.87 17.51 -7.54
C SER A 153 4.48 17.70 -6.95
N ASN A 154 3.45 17.58 -7.80
CA ASN A 154 2.09 17.45 -7.32
C ASN A 154 1.98 16.13 -6.53
N MET A 155 1.70 16.22 -5.22
CA MET A 155 1.54 15.06 -4.32
C MET A 155 0.42 14.09 -4.77
N HIS A 156 -0.43 14.50 -5.70
CA HIS A 156 -1.48 13.69 -6.32
C HIS A 156 -0.99 12.91 -7.56
N HIS A 157 0.16 13.28 -8.15
CA HIS A 157 0.76 12.66 -9.33
C HIS A 157 2.01 11.85 -8.97
N LEU A 158 1.80 10.75 -8.24
CA LEU A 158 2.86 9.79 -7.93
C LEU A 158 3.20 8.92 -9.16
N ASP A 159 4.48 8.64 -9.35
CA ASP A 159 5.01 7.82 -10.44
C ASP A 159 4.66 6.34 -10.22
N ARG A 160 4.17 5.69 -11.27
CA ARG A 160 3.77 4.27 -11.32
C ARG A 160 4.65 3.43 -12.23
N SER A 161 5.68 4.04 -12.83
CA SER A 161 6.65 3.31 -13.64
C SER A 161 7.35 2.26 -12.78
N GLN A 162 7.61 1.08 -13.37
CA GLN A 162 8.34 -0.01 -12.72
C GLN A 162 7.75 -0.42 -11.35
N PRO A 163 6.52 -0.96 -11.31
CA PRO A 163 5.91 -1.40 -10.06
C PRO A 163 6.74 -2.48 -9.35
N ALA A 164 6.95 -2.31 -8.05
CA ALA A 164 7.51 -3.37 -7.22
C ALA A 164 6.47 -4.47 -7.00
N LYS A 165 6.84 -5.72 -7.27
CA LYS A 165 6.00 -6.90 -7.01
C LYS A 165 6.14 -7.46 -5.60
N LEU A 166 7.23 -7.10 -4.93
CA LEU A 166 7.54 -7.48 -3.55
C LEU A 166 7.76 -6.21 -2.70
N HIS A 167 7.61 -6.34 -1.38
CA HIS A 167 8.01 -5.27 -0.47
C HIS A 167 9.53 -5.19 -0.35
N TYR A 168 10.04 -4.05 0.15
CA TYR A 168 11.47 -3.75 0.16
C TYR A 168 12.33 -4.82 0.84
N TRP A 169 11.80 -5.45 1.89
CA TRP A 169 12.48 -6.51 2.63
C TRP A 169 12.66 -7.82 1.87
N ALA A 170 12.12 -7.92 0.65
CA ALA A 170 12.32 -9.08 -0.22
C ALA A 170 13.08 -8.72 -1.51
N TRP A 171 13.50 -7.47 -1.70
CA TRP A 171 14.22 -7.07 -2.92
C TRP A 171 15.66 -7.63 -2.98
N GLN A 172 16.31 -7.77 -1.84
CA GLN A 172 17.68 -8.31 -1.77
C GLN A 172 17.71 -9.82 -2.02
N THR A 173 16.64 -10.52 -1.65
CA THR A 173 16.50 -11.97 -1.86
C THR A 173 16.10 -12.33 -3.29
N ALA A 174 15.57 -11.38 -4.06
CA ALA A 174 15.11 -11.58 -5.44
C ALA A 174 16.22 -11.46 -6.50
N LEU A 175 17.48 -11.31 -6.08
CA LEU A 175 18.66 -11.44 -6.94
C LEU A 175 19.13 -12.91 -6.95
N ILE A 176 18.35 -13.81 -7.56
CA ILE A 176 18.77 -15.15 -7.97
C ILE A 176 18.18 -15.44 -9.35
#